data_AF-A0A1G4PC52-F1
#
_entry.id   AF-A0A1G4PC52-F1
#
_cell.length_a   1.000
_cell.length_b   1.000
_cell.length_c   1.000
_cell.angle_alpha   90.00
_cell.angle_beta   90.00
_cell.angle_gamma   90.00
#
_symmetry.space_group_name_H-M   'P 1'
#
loop_
_entity.id
_entity.type
_entity.pdbx_description
1 polymer ?
#
loop_
_entity_poly.entity_id
_entity_poly.type
_entity_poly.pdbx_seq_one_letter_code
_entity_poly.pdbx_strand_id
1 'polypeptide(L)'
;MAKFVIDAKSRNGLLKYKRPNIAAPAAPVPFAHWSNYQFEDRHLPSPDAKHGYVPVEEPLFNASIDFKDLKQERVGDCYLLSAINALIRTRHPSFFLAMMGSTRTHVHVRFFAPRGAGFTPVIVSVQRTILKEIRGSGHADMQGHGAIWPYFIEKAYAFFRVYYLQYLLNQDLIPLPVRPAPLPAPPPWPFPHAVQPVPPARLNARYAVDYKEALEGGFSDLAYTHLCGRPMQEISERFDFVDAHGVDKTIDQRVYRAQLLRFVLDETLPSPFAEAWDVTLGRFLAPLHRTLANLTTPLVGPALPPNADMILQGAIQQHILQTRANNRRAISRLVSMLESNIDLIRETRTSDIRRITSTIIRNNIDLSLNGMANIDFGDLIDRYVAVSFPGKRGTGEYTDYQQRIFDRITAVCGPNVGNRAAFASTRNIFKINNYYIIRKAIEGMHKGLASGHDYEVSGVDTMNIKRNGAEARLKFVLIRNPWRDYVRSYKFNMNEPGNINPTRSLSGVEVAKVDDLSEDPLTKLRNQAKGLADDVRKMQAELSRSARTSAAFPVELSDITKFFDLLDVEA
;
A
#
# COMPACT_ATOMS: atom_id res chain seq x y z
N MET A 1 19.18 -24.22 4.35
CA MET A 1 20.38 -23.40 4.68
C MET A 1 20.44 -22.21 3.73
N ALA A 2 20.11 -21.00 4.19
CA ALA A 2 20.27 -19.79 3.37
C ALA A 2 21.52 -19.04 3.86
N LYS A 3 22.56 -18.99 3.01
CA LYS A 3 23.73 -18.13 3.20
C LYS A 3 23.39 -16.74 2.63
N PHE A 4 23.59 -15.72 3.45
CA PHE A 4 23.75 -14.35 2.95
C PHE A 4 24.99 -14.31 2.05
N VAL A 5 24.80 -14.07 0.76
CA VAL A 5 25.87 -13.64 -0.13
C VAL A 5 25.45 -12.28 -0.65
N ILE A 6 26.09 -11.23 -0.13
CA ILE A 6 26.02 -9.89 -0.69
C ILE A 6 26.78 -9.96 -2.01
N ASP A 7 26.07 -9.91 -3.13
CA ASP A 7 26.71 -9.65 -4.42
C ASP A 7 27.19 -8.20 -4.44
N ALA A 8 28.51 -8.02 -4.34
CA ALA A 8 29.17 -6.71 -4.33
C ALA A 8 28.93 -5.89 -5.61
N LYS A 9 28.44 -6.50 -6.71
CA LYS A 9 28.20 -5.80 -7.98
C LYS A 9 26.79 -5.24 -8.13
N SER A 10 25.77 -5.78 -7.46
CA SER A 10 24.36 -5.42 -7.75
C SER A 10 23.72 -4.40 -6.80
N ARG A 11 24.29 -4.12 -5.60
CA ARG A 11 23.73 -3.19 -4.57
C ARG A 11 22.23 -3.33 -4.25
N ASN A 12 21.56 -4.37 -4.74
CA ASN A 12 20.13 -4.62 -4.54
C ASN A 12 19.96 -5.77 -3.55
N GLY A 13 20.18 -5.46 -2.27
CA GLY A 13 19.71 -6.29 -1.17
C GLY A 13 18.29 -5.91 -0.82
N LEU A 14 17.29 -6.55 -1.42
CA LEU A 14 15.92 -6.54 -0.92
C LEU A 14 15.59 -7.94 -0.42
N LEU A 15 15.36 -8.05 0.89
CA LEU A 15 14.71 -9.19 1.52
C LEU A 15 13.33 -9.35 0.87
N LYS A 16 13.19 -10.28 -0.08
CA LYS A 16 11.88 -10.69 -0.58
C LYS A 16 11.27 -11.65 0.43
N TYR A 17 10.54 -11.09 1.41
CA TYR A 17 9.64 -11.88 2.24
C TYR A 17 8.46 -12.34 1.37
N LYS A 18 8.35 -13.65 1.11
CA LYS A 18 7.17 -14.24 0.46
C LYS A 18 6.12 -14.43 1.55
N ARG A 19 4.99 -13.70 1.46
CA ARG A 19 3.87 -13.83 2.41
C ARG A 19 3.46 -15.32 2.52
N PRO A 20 3.39 -15.92 3.71
CA PRO A 20 2.84 -17.25 3.86
C PRO A 20 1.34 -17.24 3.53
N ASN A 21 0.85 -18.29 2.85
CA ASN A 21 -0.60 -18.50 2.67
C ASN A 21 -1.21 -18.87 4.03
N ILE A 22 -2.10 -18.04 4.56
CA ILE A 22 -2.74 -18.25 5.88
C ILE A 22 -4.23 -18.53 5.67
N ALA A 23 -4.70 -19.67 6.17
CA ALA A 23 -6.13 -19.98 6.24
C ALA A 23 -6.80 -19.19 7.38
N ALA A 24 -8.07 -18.81 7.22
CA ALA A 24 -8.80 -18.03 8.21
C ALA A 24 -8.79 -18.71 9.61
N PRO A 25 -8.50 -17.97 10.70
CA PRO A 25 -8.36 -18.58 12.02
C PRO A 25 -9.72 -18.85 12.70
N ALA A 26 -9.77 -19.92 13.49
CA ALA A 26 -10.85 -20.19 14.45
C ALA A 26 -10.86 -19.16 15.60
N ALA A 27 -12.03 -18.98 16.23
CA ALA A 27 -12.31 -17.97 17.26
C ALA A 27 -11.30 -17.96 18.44
N PRO A 28 -11.05 -16.79 19.06
CA PRO A 28 -10.03 -16.64 20.11
C PRO A 28 -10.39 -17.43 21.38
N VAL A 29 -9.41 -18.21 21.86
CA VAL A 29 -9.45 -18.94 23.13
C VAL A 29 -9.10 -17.98 24.30
N PRO A 30 -9.72 -18.09 25.48
CA PRO A 30 -9.44 -17.19 26.62
C PRO A 30 -8.01 -17.31 27.18
N PHE A 31 -7.56 -16.19 27.74
CA PHE A 31 -6.21 -15.83 28.24
C PHE A 31 -5.58 -16.76 29.31
N ALA A 32 -5.04 -17.94 28.96
CA ALA A 32 -4.55 -18.87 30.00
C ALA A 32 -3.14 -19.48 29.83
N HIS A 33 -2.22 -18.87 29.08
CA HIS A 33 -0.81 -19.34 29.05
C HIS A 33 0.13 -18.23 28.58
N TRP A 34 0.72 -17.50 29.53
CA TRP A 34 1.63 -16.39 29.27
C TRP A 34 3.07 -16.85 29.55
N SER A 35 3.93 -16.92 28.54
CA SER A 35 5.38 -16.95 28.75
C SER A 35 5.88 -15.52 28.90
N ASN A 36 6.17 -15.09 30.13
CA ASN A 36 6.66 -13.74 30.40
C ASN A 36 8.17 -13.70 30.21
N TYR A 37 8.66 -13.07 29.14
CA TYR A 37 10.08 -12.72 29.05
C TYR A 37 10.26 -11.26 29.46
N GLN A 38 11.18 -11.04 30.42
CA GLN A 38 11.58 -9.72 30.87
C GLN A 38 12.89 -9.32 30.19
N PHE A 39 12.83 -8.25 29.42
CA PHE A 39 13.94 -7.68 28.70
C PHE A 39 14.40 -6.40 29.39
N GLU A 40 15.58 -6.49 30.00
CA GLU A 40 16.35 -5.33 30.47
C GLU A 40 17.07 -4.62 29.32
N ASP A 41 17.49 -3.37 29.54
CA ASP A 41 18.22 -2.55 28.57
C ASP A 41 19.56 -3.17 28.14
N ARG A 42 20.17 -4.01 28.97
CA ARG A 42 21.38 -4.77 28.62
C ARG A 42 21.18 -5.74 27.44
N HIS A 43 19.93 -6.04 27.07
CA HIS A 43 19.59 -6.83 25.88
C HIS A 43 19.45 -5.98 24.61
N LEU A 44 19.55 -4.66 24.72
CA LEU A 44 19.73 -3.73 23.61
C LEU A 44 21.24 -3.45 23.45
N PRO A 45 21.73 -3.06 22.26
CA PRO A 45 23.08 -2.57 22.11
C PRO A 45 23.31 -1.44 23.09
N SER A 46 24.50 -1.42 23.66
CA SER A 46 24.95 -0.25 24.40
C SER A 46 24.75 0.97 23.51
N PRO A 47 24.01 1.98 24.00
CA PRO A 47 23.83 3.17 23.21
C PRO A 47 25.20 3.81 22.96
N ASP A 48 25.39 4.45 21.82
CA ASP A 48 26.65 5.13 21.53
C ASP A 48 26.87 6.32 22.49
N ALA A 49 28.03 6.98 22.42
CA ALA A 49 28.35 8.11 23.29
C ALA A 49 27.36 9.28 23.24
N LYS A 50 26.46 9.32 22.24
CA LYS A 50 25.46 10.35 22.04
C LYS A 50 24.06 9.90 22.43
N HIS A 51 23.85 8.67 22.89
CA HIS A 51 22.53 8.18 23.27
C HIS A 51 22.55 7.50 24.64
N GLY A 52 21.38 7.41 25.29
CA GLY A 52 21.24 6.76 26.58
C GLY A 52 19.80 6.34 26.85
N TYR A 53 19.63 5.21 27.55
CA TYR A 53 18.34 4.81 28.08
C TYR A 53 18.06 5.56 29.38
N VAL A 54 17.00 6.36 29.40
CA VAL A 54 16.62 7.21 30.54
C VAL A 54 15.35 6.65 31.18
N PRO A 55 15.31 6.42 32.51
CA PRO A 55 14.11 6.02 33.23
C PRO A 55 12.95 7.01 33.04
N VAL A 56 11.72 6.49 33.02
CA VAL A 56 10.49 7.28 32.85
C VAL A 56 9.58 7.03 34.06
N GLU A 57 9.22 8.07 34.79
CA GLU A 57 8.38 7.97 36.00
C GLU A 57 6.91 8.33 35.73
N GLU A 58 6.63 9.04 34.64
CA GLU A 58 5.30 9.53 34.28
C GLU A 58 4.30 8.39 34.05
N PRO A 59 2.99 8.54 34.30
CA PRO A 59 2.01 7.48 34.01
C PRO A 59 2.00 7.07 32.54
N LEU A 60 1.87 5.77 32.26
CA LEU A 60 1.88 5.22 30.88
C LEU A 60 0.86 5.92 29.97
N PHE A 61 -0.32 6.22 30.52
CA PHE A 61 -1.39 6.97 29.86
C PHE A 61 -1.70 8.21 30.71
N ASN A 62 -0.99 9.30 30.44
CA ASN A 62 -1.17 10.59 31.11
C ASN A 62 -2.22 11.50 30.43
N ALA A 63 -2.65 11.13 29.22
CA ALA A 63 -3.70 11.79 28.44
C ALA A 63 -4.56 10.74 27.73
N SER A 64 -5.64 11.20 27.09
CA SER A 64 -6.43 10.34 26.19
C SER A 64 -5.57 9.94 25.00
N ILE A 65 -5.62 8.65 24.63
CA ILE A 65 -4.92 8.12 23.45
C ILE A 65 -5.42 8.85 22.21
N ASP A 66 -4.48 9.48 21.50
CA ASP A 66 -4.77 10.26 20.31
C ASP A 66 -3.70 9.99 19.22
N PHE A 67 -4.04 10.24 17.97
CA PHE A 67 -3.07 10.21 16.86
C PHE A 67 -1.92 11.21 17.08
N LYS A 68 -2.16 12.27 17.85
CA LYS A 68 -1.17 13.25 18.32
C LYS A 68 -0.12 12.67 19.27
N ASP A 69 -0.29 11.43 19.70
CA ASP A 69 0.75 10.72 20.43
C ASP A 69 1.80 10.14 19.48
N LEU A 70 1.44 9.80 18.24
CA LEU A 70 2.34 9.11 17.30
C LEU A 70 3.08 10.06 16.37
N LYS A 71 4.41 10.02 16.43
CA LYS A 71 5.28 10.77 15.53
C LYS A 71 6.42 9.88 15.09
N GLN A 72 6.66 9.79 13.79
CA GLN A 72 7.88 9.16 13.28
C GLN A 72 9.01 10.19 13.18
N GLU A 73 10.20 9.79 13.59
CA GLU A 73 11.42 10.59 13.48
C GLU A 73 12.50 9.79 12.74
N ARG A 74 13.61 9.45 13.41
CA ARG A 74 14.81 8.86 12.79
C ARG A 74 14.77 7.34 12.65
N VAL A 75 13.67 6.71 13.07
CA VAL A 75 13.47 5.26 13.05
C VAL A 75 12.57 4.91 11.87
N GLY A 76 12.95 3.92 11.08
CA GLY A 76 12.23 3.50 9.87
C GLY A 76 11.03 2.59 10.15
N ASP A 77 10.16 2.97 11.09
CA ASP A 77 9.03 2.17 11.61
C ASP A 77 7.65 2.70 11.23
N CYS A 78 7.58 3.44 10.12
CA CYS A 78 6.33 3.95 9.52
C CYS A 78 5.21 2.93 9.50
N TYR A 79 5.52 1.68 9.16
CA TYR A 79 4.54 0.60 9.06
C TYR A 79 3.91 0.23 10.42
N LEU A 80 4.72 0.25 11.49
CA LEU A 80 4.22 0.00 12.84
C LEU A 80 3.35 1.16 13.30
N LEU A 81 3.82 2.39 13.09
CA LEU A 81 3.08 3.59 13.46
C LEU A 81 1.77 3.73 12.67
N SER A 82 1.76 3.38 11.39
CA SER A 82 0.56 3.29 10.56
C SER A 82 -0.41 2.23 11.07
N ALA A 83 0.09 1.06 11.50
CA ALA A 83 -0.75 0.04 12.15
C ALA A 83 -1.35 0.53 13.48
N ILE A 84 -0.58 1.24 14.30
CA ILE A 84 -1.08 1.82 15.56
C ILE A 84 -2.11 2.93 15.27
N ASN A 85 -1.87 3.80 14.29
CA ASN A 85 -2.86 4.78 13.82
C ASN A 85 -4.18 4.09 13.43
N ALA A 86 -4.11 3.00 12.67
CA ALA A 86 -5.31 2.26 12.30
C ALA A 86 -6.03 1.73 13.54
N LEU A 87 -5.32 1.22 14.56
CA LEU A 87 -5.94 0.77 15.80
C LEU A 87 -6.59 1.90 16.61
N ILE A 88 -5.99 3.09 16.67
CA ILE A 88 -6.61 4.27 17.31
C ILE A 88 -7.95 4.60 16.63
N ARG A 89 -8.02 4.52 15.29
CA ARG A 89 -9.27 4.76 14.56
C ARG A 89 -10.28 3.62 14.71
N THR A 90 -9.81 2.38 14.62
CA THR A 90 -10.66 1.20 14.43
C THR A 90 -11.10 0.55 15.74
N ARG A 91 -10.45 0.89 16.85
CA ARG A 91 -10.69 0.31 18.17
C ARG A 91 -10.99 1.38 19.20
N HIS A 92 -11.75 1.00 20.21
CA HIS A 92 -11.96 1.85 21.38
C HIS A 92 -10.63 2.03 22.15
N PRO A 93 -10.34 3.19 22.77
CA PRO A 93 -9.10 3.42 23.53
C PRO A 93 -8.79 2.36 24.59
N SER A 94 -9.82 1.70 25.14
CA SER A 94 -9.67 0.56 26.06
C SER A 94 -8.89 -0.63 25.47
N PHE A 95 -8.78 -0.73 24.14
CA PHE A 95 -7.93 -1.72 23.49
C PHE A 95 -6.47 -1.60 23.92
N PHE A 96 -5.91 -0.38 23.90
CA PHE A 96 -4.52 -0.15 24.29
C PHE A 96 -4.32 -0.31 25.81
N LEU A 97 -5.32 0.09 26.60
CA LEU A 97 -5.32 -0.16 28.06
C LEU A 97 -5.31 -1.67 28.38
N ALA A 98 -5.95 -2.49 27.56
CA ALA A 98 -5.92 -3.95 27.69
C ALA A 98 -4.68 -4.60 27.04
N MET A 99 -3.99 -3.88 26.15
CA MET A 99 -2.77 -4.32 25.48
C MET A 99 -1.53 -4.08 26.34
N MET A 100 -1.54 -3.05 27.18
CA MET A 100 -0.37 -2.61 27.94
C MET A 100 -0.61 -2.57 29.45
N GLY A 101 0.40 -2.97 30.21
CA GLY A 101 0.45 -2.82 31.67
C GLY A 101 1.80 -2.30 32.11
N SER A 102 1.93 -1.79 33.33
CA SER A 102 3.24 -1.33 33.83
C SER A 102 3.41 -1.57 35.33
N THR A 103 4.66 -1.83 35.71
CA THR A 103 5.18 -1.79 37.07
C THR A 103 6.13 -0.61 37.22
N ARG A 104 6.72 -0.43 38.41
CA ARG A 104 7.72 0.62 38.64
C ARG A 104 8.93 0.52 37.68
N THR A 105 9.32 -0.69 37.30
CA THR A 105 10.57 -0.92 36.54
C THR A 105 10.34 -1.42 35.11
N HIS A 106 9.13 -1.87 34.78
CA HIS A 106 8.84 -2.48 33.48
C HIS A 106 7.49 -2.04 32.88
N VAL A 107 7.40 -2.13 31.56
CA VAL A 107 6.16 -2.06 30.78
C VAL A 107 5.95 -3.39 30.08
N HIS A 108 4.73 -3.90 30.14
CA HIS A 108 4.31 -5.16 29.55
C HIS A 108 3.41 -4.85 28.35
N VAL A 109 3.71 -5.43 27.19
CA VAL A 109 2.96 -5.20 25.96
C VAL A 109 2.56 -6.54 25.35
N ARG A 110 1.27 -6.69 25.05
CA ARG A 110 0.74 -7.87 24.38
C ARG A 110 0.84 -7.74 22.86
N PHE A 111 1.43 -8.74 22.22
CA PHE A 111 1.42 -8.94 20.77
C PHE A 111 0.80 -10.31 20.43
N PHE A 112 0.72 -10.63 19.16
CA PHE A 112 0.19 -11.85 18.60
C PHE A 112 1.25 -12.49 17.68
N ALA A 113 1.85 -13.58 18.12
CA ALA A 113 2.83 -14.34 17.35
C ALA A 113 2.13 -15.39 16.47
N PRO A 114 2.62 -15.63 15.24
CA PRO A 114 2.10 -16.71 14.41
C PRO A 114 2.37 -18.08 15.08
N ARG A 115 1.34 -18.94 15.13
CA ARG A 115 1.44 -20.32 15.65
C ARG A 115 0.51 -21.23 14.87
N GLY A 116 1.10 -22.09 14.03
CA GLY A 116 0.33 -22.92 13.10
C GLY A 116 -0.43 -22.04 12.09
N ALA A 117 -1.72 -22.29 11.92
CA ALA A 117 -2.60 -21.51 11.04
C ALA A 117 -3.16 -20.22 11.68
N GLY A 118 -2.86 -19.96 12.95
CA GLY A 118 -3.44 -18.83 13.69
C GLY A 118 -2.40 -17.97 14.40
N PHE A 119 -2.89 -17.09 15.28
CA PHE A 119 -2.06 -16.20 16.08
C PHE A 119 -2.32 -16.44 17.58
N THR A 120 -1.24 -16.49 18.36
CA THR A 120 -1.29 -16.66 19.82
C THR A 120 -0.79 -15.41 20.51
N PRO A 121 -1.47 -14.91 21.55
CA PRO A 121 -1.00 -13.75 22.29
C PRO A 121 0.31 -14.07 23.02
N VAL A 122 1.25 -13.13 23.00
CA VAL A 122 2.52 -13.16 23.75
C VAL A 122 2.73 -11.84 24.47
N ILE A 123 3.47 -11.86 25.57
CA ILE A 123 3.72 -10.68 26.39
C ILE A 123 5.21 -10.39 26.36
N VAL A 124 5.53 -9.19 25.91
CA VAL A 124 6.89 -8.68 25.94
C VAL A 124 6.99 -7.65 27.06
N SER A 125 7.84 -7.95 28.05
CA SER A 125 8.08 -7.04 29.16
C SER A 125 9.40 -6.33 28.93
N VAL A 126 9.40 -5.00 28.87
CA VAL A 126 10.60 -4.19 28.63
C VAL A 126 10.85 -3.28 29.82
N GLN A 127 12.12 -3.01 30.10
CA GLN A 127 12.51 -2.05 31.13
C GLN A 127 11.93 -0.66 30.82
N ARG A 128 11.47 0.03 31.87
CA ARG A 128 10.78 1.33 31.82
C ARG A 128 11.74 2.50 31.59
N THR A 129 12.42 2.45 30.45
CA THR A 129 13.39 3.44 30.00
C THR A 129 13.18 3.72 28.51
N ILE A 130 13.48 4.95 28.09
CA ILE A 130 13.38 5.39 26.69
C ILE A 130 14.74 5.85 26.17
N LEU A 131 15.00 5.58 24.89
CA LEU A 131 16.23 5.99 24.23
C LEU A 131 16.19 7.50 23.96
N LYS A 132 17.14 8.25 24.53
CA LYS A 132 17.31 9.68 24.29
C LYS A 132 18.68 9.99 23.71
N GLU A 133 18.77 11.03 22.90
CA GLU A 133 20.03 11.64 22.49
C GLU A 133 20.58 12.50 23.64
N ILE A 134 21.79 12.21 24.11
CA ILE A 134 22.51 12.94 25.16
C ILE A 134 23.20 14.14 24.51
N ARG A 135 22.78 15.35 24.86
CA ARG A 135 23.34 16.63 24.36
C ARG A 135 23.77 17.51 25.53
N GLY A 136 24.99 17.31 26.03
CA GLY A 136 25.53 18.15 27.11
C GLY A 136 24.60 18.20 28.32
N SER A 137 23.97 19.36 28.57
CA SER A 137 23.03 19.57 29.68
C SER A 137 21.59 19.11 29.43
N GLY A 138 21.25 18.60 28.23
CA GLY A 138 19.89 18.19 27.88
C GLY A 138 19.82 16.84 27.19
N HIS A 139 18.63 16.22 27.26
CA HIS A 139 18.29 15.02 26.49
C HIS A 139 17.25 15.39 25.42
N ALA A 140 17.48 14.97 24.18
CA ALA A 140 16.50 15.11 23.10
C ALA A 140 15.87 13.76 22.78
N ASP A 141 14.56 13.74 22.54
CA ASP A 141 13.85 12.49 22.21
C ASP A 141 14.16 12.03 20.79
N MET A 142 14.46 10.74 20.63
CA MET A 142 14.81 10.15 19.33
C MET A 142 13.60 9.85 18.46
N GLN A 143 12.44 9.57 19.07
CA GLN A 143 11.19 9.24 18.39
C GLN A 143 10.16 10.38 18.41
N GLY A 144 10.32 11.39 19.27
CA GLY A 144 9.52 12.62 19.24
C GLY A 144 7.99 12.45 19.43
N HIS A 145 7.55 11.35 20.05
CA HIS A 145 6.13 11.09 20.30
C HIS A 145 5.53 12.08 21.31
N GLY A 146 4.23 12.32 21.20
CA GLY A 146 3.49 13.22 22.10
C GLY A 146 3.15 12.62 23.46
N ALA A 147 3.26 11.29 23.61
CA ALA A 147 2.99 10.56 24.85
C ALA A 147 4.01 9.42 25.03
N ILE A 148 4.08 8.84 26.23
CA ILE A 148 5.09 7.80 26.54
C ILE A 148 4.71 6.39 26.10
N TRP A 149 3.41 6.08 25.96
CA TRP A 149 2.95 4.73 25.60
C TRP A 149 3.47 4.22 24.25
N PRO A 150 3.60 5.04 23.17
CA PRO A 150 4.06 4.53 21.89
C PRO A 150 5.53 4.06 21.95
N TYR A 151 6.38 4.76 22.70
CA TYR A 151 7.78 4.36 22.92
C TYR A 151 7.88 2.92 23.43
N PHE A 152 6.99 2.53 24.34
CA PHE A 152 7.00 1.19 24.90
C PHE A 152 6.40 0.14 23.97
N ILE A 153 5.45 0.50 23.10
CA ILE A 153 5.01 -0.40 22.03
C ILE A 153 6.16 -0.64 21.06
N GLU A 154 6.82 0.40 20.56
CA GLU A 154 7.97 0.25 19.65
C GLU A 154 9.10 -0.58 20.27
N LYS A 155 9.49 -0.26 21.51
CA LYS A 155 10.53 -1.00 22.23
C LYS A 155 10.17 -2.45 22.43
N ALA A 156 8.95 -2.74 22.90
CA ALA A 156 8.49 -4.10 23.04
C ALA A 156 8.34 -4.80 21.68
N TYR A 157 7.99 -4.07 20.63
CA TYR A 157 7.87 -4.62 19.28
C TYR A 157 9.23 -4.96 18.66
N ALA A 158 10.28 -4.18 18.94
CA ALA A 158 11.66 -4.52 18.55
C ALA A 158 12.08 -5.87 19.14
N PHE A 159 11.85 -6.06 20.45
CA PHE A 159 12.09 -7.34 21.12
C PHE A 159 11.18 -8.46 20.58
N PHE A 160 9.90 -8.17 20.34
CA PHE A 160 8.97 -9.11 19.73
C PHE A 160 9.49 -9.60 18.37
N ARG A 161 9.92 -8.68 17.50
CA ARG A 161 10.48 -9.01 16.20
C ARG A 161 11.71 -9.89 16.33
N VAL A 162 12.69 -9.52 17.17
CA VAL A 162 13.93 -10.32 17.27
C VAL A 162 13.69 -11.68 17.92
N TYR A 163 13.00 -11.73 19.06
CA TYR A 163 12.93 -12.96 19.86
C TYR A 163 11.77 -13.88 19.49
N TYR A 164 10.65 -13.33 19.01
CA TYR A 164 9.47 -14.13 18.67
C TYR A 164 9.29 -14.32 17.18
N LEU A 165 9.74 -13.38 16.34
CA LEU A 165 9.65 -13.54 14.88
C LEU A 165 10.97 -14.02 14.24
N GLN A 166 12.12 -13.48 14.66
CA GLN A 166 13.42 -13.74 14.02
C GLN A 166 14.05 -15.07 14.47
N TYR A 167 13.75 -15.52 15.68
CA TYR A 167 14.22 -16.80 16.24
C TYR A 167 13.46 -18.03 15.70
N LEU A 168 12.18 -17.86 15.33
CA LEU A 168 11.26 -18.95 14.94
C LEU A 168 11.02 -19.06 13.43
N LEU A 169 11.59 -18.16 12.62
CA LEU A 169 11.53 -18.32 11.18
C LEU A 169 12.35 -19.51 10.67
N ASN A 170 13.15 -20.24 11.48
CA ASN A 170 13.79 -21.48 10.99
C ASN A 170 14.21 -22.62 11.95
N GLN A 171 14.36 -22.54 13.31
CA GLN A 171 15.16 -23.60 14.01
C GLN A 171 14.81 -24.12 15.44
N ASP A 172 13.63 -23.95 16.05
CA ASP A 172 13.26 -24.66 17.31
C ASP A 172 14.26 -24.54 18.52
N LEU A 173 15.11 -23.52 18.56
CA LEU A 173 16.25 -23.48 19.51
C LEU A 173 15.89 -22.98 20.94
N ILE A 174 14.65 -22.56 21.20
CA ILE A 174 14.09 -22.22 22.52
C ILE A 174 12.84 -23.08 22.64
N PRO A 175 12.82 -24.06 23.56
CA PRO A 175 11.60 -24.78 23.85
C PRO A 175 10.57 -23.81 24.44
N LEU A 176 9.49 -23.57 23.70
CA LEU A 176 8.31 -22.94 24.28
C LEU A 176 7.82 -23.86 25.41
N PRO A 177 7.46 -23.31 26.59
CA PRO A 177 7.03 -24.14 27.71
C PRO A 177 5.88 -25.07 27.30
N VAL A 178 6.06 -26.37 27.56
CA VAL A 178 5.04 -27.40 27.29
C VAL A 178 3.83 -27.11 28.17
N ARG A 179 2.65 -27.08 27.54
CA ARG A 179 1.35 -26.82 28.17
C ARG A 179 1.11 -27.79 29.34
N PRO A 180 1.04 -27.35 30.61
CA PRO A 180 0.52 -28.21 31.66
C PRO A 180 -1.02 -28.25 31.59
N ALA A 181 -1.58 -29.45 31.78
CA ALA A 181 -3.00 -29.63 32.06
C ALA A 181 -3.14 -30.14 33.52
N PRO A 182 -4.10 -29.65 34.33
CA PRO A 182 -5.17 -28.71 33.99
C PRO A 182 -4.79 -27.22 34.19
N LEU A 183 -5.60 -26.32 33.60
CA LEU A 183 -5.42 -24.88 33.62
C LEU A 183 -5.74 -24.29 35.01
N PRO A 184 -4.87 -23.46 35.61
CA PRO A 184 -5.22 -22.69 36.80
C PRO A 184 -6.20 -21.56 36.45
N ALA A 185 -7.02 -21.15 37.43
CA ALA A 185 -7.88 -20.00 37.32
C ALA A 185 -7.06 -18.70 37.06
N PRO A 186 -7.60 -17.73 36.30
CA PRO A 186 -6.90 -16.49 35.99
C PRO A 186 -6.60 -15.70 37.28
N PRO A 187 -5.37 -15.17 37.47
CA PRO A 187 -5.04 -14.40 38.66
C PRO A 187 -5.71 -13.01 38.62
N PRO A 188 -6.15 -12.48 39.78
CA PRO A 188 -6.60 -11.09 39.88
C PRO A 188 -5.43 -10.12 39.66
N TRP A 189 -5.73 -8.98 39.03
CA TRP A 189 -4.79 -7.87 38.85
C TRP A 189 -4.49 -7.17 40.19
N PRO A 190 -3.25 -6.78 40.52
CA PRO A 190 -1.96 -6.99 39.84
C PRO A 190 -1.36 -8.39 40.11
N PHE A 191 -0.32 -8.81 39.36
CA PHE A 191 0.30 -10.15 39.46
C PHE A 191 1.51 -10.22 40.44
N PRO A 192 1.33 -10.54 41.72
CA PRO A 192 2.44 -10.60 42.69
C PRO A 192 3.38 -11.82 42.53
N HIS A 193 3.05 -12.81 41.69
CA HIS A 193 3.79 -14.08 41.64
C HIS A 193 4.12 -14.60 40.23
N ALA A 194 4.31 -13.72 39.24
CA ALA A 194 4.77 -14.14 37.92
C ALA A 194 6.20 -14.70 38.01
N VAL A 195 6.37 -16.01 37.78
CA VAL A 195 7.67 -16.67 37.75
C VAL A 195 8.46 -16.19 36.53
N GLN A 196 9.66 -15.67 36.76
CA GLN A 196 10.61 -15.31 35.72
C GLN A 196 11.21 -16.58 35.08
N PRO A 197 11.18 -16.76 33.75
CA PRO A 197 12.08 -17.70 33.11
C PRO A 197 13.51 -17.19 33.31
N VAL A 198 14.36 -18.01 33.92
CA VAL A 198 15.79 -17.75 34.04
C VAL A 198 16.38 -17.77 32.63
N PRO A 199 16.95 -16.65 32.13
CA PRO A 199 17.65 -16.68 30.85
C PRO A 199 18.83 -17.67 30.98
N PRO A 200 19.14 -18.47 29.95
CA PRO A 200 20.33 -19.32 30.00
C PRO A 200 21.54 -18.44 30.30
N ALA A 201 22.41 -18.88 31.22
CA ALA A 201 23.55 -18.14 31.79
C ALA A 201 24.64 -17.70 30.77
N ARG A 202 24.36 -17.76 29.47
CA ARG A 202 25.26 -17.42 28.35
C ARG A 202 24.57 -16.59 27.26
N LEU A 203 23.69 -15.65 27.63
CA LEU A 203 23.34 -14.53 26.74
C LEU A 203 24.55 -13.58 26.68
N ASN A 204 25.62 -14.03 26.02
CA ASN A 204 26.73 -13.19 25.58
C ASN A 204 26.19 -12.09 24.65
N ALA A 205 26.95 -11.01 24.47
CA ALA A 205 26.66 -9.83 23.60
C ALA A 205 26.20 -10.11 22.15
N ARG A 206 26.05 -11.38 21.76
CA ARG A 206 25.55 -11.90 20.49
C ARG A 206 24.03 -11.73 20.27
N TYR A 207 23.28 -11.29 21.28
CA TYR A 207 21.81 -11.13 21.21
C TYR A 207 21.32 -9.70 21.49
N ALA A 208 22.21 -8.71 21.39
CA ALA A 208 21.81 -7.30 21.42
C ALA A 208 20.83 -7.02 20.27
N VAL A 209 19.62 -6.56 20.59
CA VAL A 209 18.62 -6.14 19.60
C VAL A 209 18.98 -4.76 19.11
N ASP A 210 19.62 -4.64 17.95
CA ASP A 210 19.75 -3.33 17.32
C ASP A 210 18.35 -2.74 17.12
N TYR A 211 17.98 -1.78 17.98
CA TYR A 211 16.64 -1.23 18.08
C TYR A 211 16.19 -0.68 16.73
N LYS A 212 17.11 -0.04 16.00
CA LYS A 212 16.83 0.56 14.71
C LYS A 212 16.68 -0.52 13.65
N GLU A 213 17.62 -1.45 13.56
CA GLU A 213 17.55 -2.57 12.60
C GLU A 213 16.30 -3.43 12.82
N ALA A 214 15.98 -3.71 14.08
CA ALA A 214 14.83 -4.52 14.48
C ALA A 214 13.50 -3.84 14.19
N LEU A 215 13.46 -2.52 14.05
CA LEU A 215 12.25 -1.80 13.68
C LEU A 215 12.21 -1.43 12.20
N GLU A 216 13.31 -1.41 11.48
CA GLU A 216 13.33 -1.12 10.03
C GLU A 216 12.72 -2.23 9.16
N GLY A 217 12.17 -1.83 8.02
CA GLY A 217 11.82 -2.73 6.90
C GLY A 217 10.65 -3.70 7.14
N GLY A 218 9.65 -3.32 7.95
CA GLY A 218 8.43 -4.09 8.14
C GLY A 218 7.28 -3.69 7.19
N PHE A 219 6.11 -4.32 7.39
CA PHE A 219 4.88 -4.06 6.62
C PHE A 219 3.69 -3.82 7.56
N SER A 220 2.79 -2.89 7.22
CA SER A 220 1.72 -2.46 8.13
C SER A 220 0.70 -3.56 8.40
N ASP A 221 0.43 -4.38 7.40
CA ASP A 221 -0.48 -5.52 7.48
C ASP A 221 -0.02 -6.52 8.55
N LEU A 222 1.26 -6.85 8.54
CA LEU A 222 1.88 -7.74 9.53
C LEU A 222 1.93 -7.09 10.90
N ALA A 223 2.33 -5.81 11.00
CA ALA A 223 2.33 -5.11 12.27
C ALA A 223 0.93 -5.04 12.88
N TYR A 224 -0.09 -4.70 12.09
CA TYR A 224 -1.48 -4.70 12.53
C TYR A 224 -1.93 -6.07 13.02
N THR A 225 -1.59 -7.12 12.28
CA THR A 225 -1.88 -8.50 12.67
C THR A 225 -1.17 -8.87 13.98
N HIS A 226 0.09 -8.48 14.18
CA HIS A 226 0.81 -8.71 15.43
C HIS A 226 0.26 -7.90 16.60
N LEU A 227 -0.33 -6.73 16.36
CA LEU A 227 -0.88 -5.89 17.42
C LEU A 227 -2.27 -6.38 17.88
N CYS A 228 -3.11 -6.90 16.96
CA CYS A 228 -4.50 -7.24 17.28
C CYS A 228 -4.94 -8.67 16.96
N GLY A 229 -4.07 -9.49 16.37
CA GLY A 229 -4.35 -10.88 16.01
C GLY A 229 -5.31 -11.05 14.83
N ARG A 230 -5.61 -9.97 14.08
CA ARG A 230 -6.51 -10.01 12.93
C ARG A 230 -5.74 -9.96 11.63
N PRO A 231 -5.92 -10.96 10.73
CA PRO A 231 -5.23 -11.00 9.46
C PRO A 231 -5.74 -9.90 8.53
N MET A 232 -4.87 -9.52 7.61
CA MET A 232 -5.14 -8.55 6.56
C MET A 232 -5.14 -9.27 5.21
N GLN A 233 -5.91 -8.75 4.27
CA GLN A 233 -6.04 -9.26 2.90
C GLN A 233 -5.42 -8.26 1.91
N GLU A 234 -4.51 -8.75 1.08
CA GLU A 234 -4.00 -8.00 -0.08
C GLU A 234 -5.11 -7.81 -1.11
N ILE A 235 -5.41 -6.56 -1.44
CA ILE A 235 -6.38 -6.21 -2.49
C ILE A 235 -5.73 -5.69 -3.76
N SER A 236 -4.41 -5.54 -3.78
CA SER A 236 -3.63 -5.35 -5.01
C SER A 236 -3.78 -6.60 -5.89
N GLU A 237 -4.54 -6.49 -6.98
CA GLU A 237 -4.80 -7.62 -7.89
C GLU A 237 -3.51 -8.07 -8.57
N ARG A 238 -3.14 -9.32 -8.28
CA ARG A 238 -2.01 -10.02 -8.86
C ARG A 238 -2.51 -11.23 -9.62
N PHE A 239 -1.86 -11.51 -10.75
CA PHE A 239 -2.20 -12.62 -11.62
C PHE A 239 -1.08 -13.64 -11.58
N ASP A 240 -1.43 -14.88 -11.28
CA ASP A 240 -0.50 -15.99 -11.42
C ASP A 240 -0.51 -16.46 -12.88
N PHE A 241 0.68 -16.69 -13.42
CA PHE A 241 0.88 -17.22 -14.76
C PHE A 241 2.16 -18.05 -14.81
N VAL A 242 2.23 -18.94 -15.79
CA VAL A 242 3.42 -19.72 -16.08
C VAL A 242 4.19 -18.98 -17.17
N ASP A 243 5.46 -18.62 -16.91
CA ASP A 243 6.28 -17.95 -17.91
C ASP A 243 6.75 -18.91 -19.03
N ALA A 244 7.44 -18.37 -20.04
CA ALA A 244 7.99 -19.13 -21.16
C ALA A 244 8.94 -20.28 -20.77
N HIS A 245 9.37 -20.34 -19.51
CA HIS A 245 10.24 -21.37 -18.97
C HIS A 245 9.50 -22.36 -18.07
N GLY A 246 8.17 -22.31 -18.00
CA GLY A 246 7.40 -23.19 -17.13
C GLY A 246 7.43 -22.78 -15.66
N VAL A 247 7.86 -21.56 -15.33
CA VAL A 247 8.00 -21.11 -13.94
C VAL A 247 6.75 -20.32 -13.52
N ASP A 248 6.16 -20.69 -12.39
CA ASP A 248 5.10 -19.91 -11.77
C ASP A 248 5.61 -18.52 -11.38
N LYS A 249 4.95 -17.51 -11.95
CA LYS A 249 5.20 -16.11 -11.69
C LYS A 249 3.90 -15.44 -11.27
N THR A 250 4.05 -14.43 -10.44
CA THR A 250 2.97 -13.52 -10.09
C THR A 250 3.28 -12.15 -10.69
N ILE A 251 2.35 -11.60 -11.46
CA ILE A 251 2.49 -10.30 -12.13
C ILE A 251 1.40 -9.35 -11.70
N ASP A 252 1.78 -8.09 -11.54
CA ASP A 252 0.86 -6.99 -11.26
C ASP A 252 -0.10 -6.79 -12.44
N GLN A 253 -1.40 -6.58 -12.18
CA GLN A 253 -2.41 -6.44 -13.22
C GLN A 253 -2.11 -5.36 -14.26
N ARG A 254 -1.43 -4.27 -13.88
CA ARG A 254 -1.08 -3.19 -14.81
C ARG A 254 -0.04 -3.68 -15.82
N VAL A 255 0.95 -4.40 -15.34
CA VAL A 255 2.01 -5.01 -16.16
C VAL A 255 1.42 -6.12 -17.03
N TYR A 256 0.53 -6.93 -16.46
CA TYR A 256 -0.22 -7.95 -17.19
C TYR A 256 -0.96 -7.37 -18.40
N ARG A 257 -1.74 -6.30 -18.19
CA ARG A 257 -2.51 -5.65 -19.26
C ARG A 257 -1.66 -4.94 -20.29
N ALA A 258 -0.53 -4.39 -19.87
CA ALA A 258 0.48 -3.83 -20.77
C ALA A 258 1.08 -4.89 -21.69
N GLN A 259 1.42 -6.05 -21.13
CA GLN A 259 1.96 -7.19 -21.87
C GLN A 259 0.94 -7.79 -22.85
N LEU A 260 -0.33 -7.88 -22.45
CA LEU A 260 -1.43 -8.27 -23.35
C LEU A 260 -1.55 -7.30 -24.53
N LEU A 261 -1.63 -5.99 -24.26
CA LEU A 261 -1.74 -4.98 -25.32
C LEU A 261 -0.52 -5.00 -26.24
N ARG A 262 0.68 -5.11 -25.67
CA ARG A 262 1.94 -5.21 -26.43
C ARG A 262 1.89 -6.38 -27.41
N PHE A 263 1.52 -7.57 -26.93
CA PHE A 263 1.46 -8.76 -27.75
C PHE A 263 0.38 -8.68 -28.82
N VAL A 264 -0.81 -8.16 -28.49
CA VAL A 264 -1.91 -7.95 -29.46
C VAL A 264 -1.55 -6.94 -30.55
N LEU A 265 -0.72 -5.94 -30.24
CA LEU A 265 -0.26 -4.95 -31.22
C LEU A 265 0.89 -5.46 -32.12
N ASP A 266 1.65 -6.43 -31.63
CA ASP A 266 2.80 -6.99 -32.34
C ASP A 266 3.03 -8.47 -31.97
N GLU A 267 2.37 -9.36 -32.70
CA GLU A 267 2.48 -10.82 -32.53
C GLU A 267 3.85 -11.38 -32.91
N THR A 268 4.72 -10.59 -33.56
CA THR A 268 6.09 -11.02 -33.86
C THR A 268 6.97 -11.02 -32.62
N LEU A 269 6.50 -10.41 -31.53
CA LEU A 269 7.14 -10.45 -30.23
C LEU A 269 6.79 -11.75 -29.51
N PRO A 270 7.74 -12.34 -28.75
CA PRO A 270 7.45 -13.53 -27.95
C PRO A 270 6.27 -13.31 -27.00
N SER A 271 5.37 -14.31 -26.94
CA SER A 271 4.28 -14.32 -25.96
C SER A 271 4.87 -14.22 -24.55
N PRO A 272 4.45 -13.23 -23.74
CA PRO A 272 4.95 -13.09 -22.38
C PRO A 272 4.44 -14.19 -21.44
N PHE A 273 3.47 -15.01 -21.87
CA PHE A 273 2.77 -16.00 -21.05
C PHE A 273 2.93 -17.44 -21.56
N ALA A 274 3.86 -17.70 -22.50
CA ALA A 274 4.09 -19.02 -23.07
C ALA A 274 2.86 -19.69 -23.73
N GLU A 275 1.82 -18.91 -24.02
CA GLU A 275 0.54 -19.42 -24.47
C GLU A 275 0.28 -19.06 -25.94
N ALA A 276 -0.64 -19.80 -26.56
CA ALA A 276 -1.06 -19.56 -27.93
C ALA A 276 -1.75 -18.18 -28.08
N TRP A 277 -1.72 -17.65 -29.30
CA TRP A 277 -2.20 -16.31 -29.59
C TRP A 277 -3.70 -16.14 -29.29
N ASP A 278 -4.51 -17.14 -29.57
CA ASP A 278 -5.95 -17.17 -29.32
C ASP A 278 -6.28 -17.10 -27.82
N VAL A 279 -5.51 -17.81 -26.98
CA VAL A 279 -5.62 -17.71 -25.52
C VAL A 279 -5.29 -16.30 -25.03
N THR A 280 -4.22 -15.71 -25.59
CA THR A 280 -3.81 -14.33 -25.24
C THR A 280 -4.86 -13.30 -25.68
N LEU A 281 -5.44 -13.48 -26.88
CA LEU A 281 -6.53 -12.63 -27.37
C LEU A 281 -7.78 -12.76 -26.48
N GLY A 282 -8.13 -13.97 -26.05
CA GLY A 282 -9.23 -14.19 -25.11
C GLY A 282 -9.03 -13.39 -23.81
N ARG A 283 -7.81 -13.37 -23.27
CA ARG A 283 -7.45 -12.56 -22.09
C ARG A 283 -7.48 -11.05 -22.37
N PHE A 284 -7.13 -10.60 -23.57
CA PHE A 284 -7.28 -9.20 -24.00
C PHE A 284 -8.76 -8.76 -24.07
N LEU A 285 -9.66 -9.65 -24.52
CA LEU A 285 -11.09 -9.33 -24.64
C LEU A 285 -11.84 -9.39 -23.30
N ALA A 286 -11.34 -10.16 -22.33
CA ALA A 286 -12.01 -10.36 -21.05
C ALA A 286 -12.32 -9.05 -20.27
N PRO A 287 -11.39 -8.07 -20.14
CA PRO A 287 -11.67 -6.76 -19.52
C PRO A 287 -12.76 -5.95 -20.24
N LEU A 288 -13.06 -6.27 -21.50
CA LEU A 288 -14.12 -5.64 -22.28
C LEU A 288 -15.48 -6.32 -22.09
N HIS A 289 -15.57 -7.34 -21.23
CA HIS A 289 -16.72 -8.24 -21.11
C HIS A 289 -17.10 -8.85 -22.47
N ARG A 290 -16.09 -9.11 -23.31
CA ARG A 290 -16.25 -9.77 -24.60
C ARG A 290 -15.55 -11.12 -24.56
N THR A 291 -16.13 -12.08 -25.26
CA THR A 291 -15.50 -13.35 -25.61
C THR A 291 -15.28 -13.37 -27.12
N LEU A 292 -14.44 -14.28 -27.59
CA LEU A 292 -14.31 -14.54 -29.02
C LEU A 292 -15.68 -14.85 -29.65
N ALA A 293 -16.50 -15.65 -28.96
CA ALA A 293 -17.87 -15.98 -29.35
C ALA A 293 -18.84 -14.78 -29.37
N ASN A 294 -18.65 -13.77 -28.52
CA ASN A 294 -19.53 -12.59 -28.53
C ASN A 294 -19.15 -11.61 -29.65
N LEU A 295 -17.90 -11.65 -30.14
CA LEU A 295 -17.50 -10.94 -31.35
C LEU A 295 -18.12 -11.55 -32.61
N THR A 296 -18.60 -12.80 -32.55
CA THR A 296 -19.14 -13.56 -33.68
C THR A 296 -20.67 -13.63 -33.73
N THR A 297 -21.38 -12.79 -32.95
CA THR A 297 -22.85 -12.82 -32.94
C THR A 297 -23.39 -12.65 -34.37
N PRO A 298 -24.07 -13.66 -34.95
CA PRO A 298 -24.56 -13.61 -36.32
C PRO A 298 -25.59 -12.48 -36.48
N LEU A 299 -25.56 -11.79 -37.62
CA LEU A 299 -26.50 -10.70 -37.91
C LEU A 299 -27.95 -11.20 -38.03
N VAL A 300 -28.15 -12.45 -38.49
CA VAL A 300 -29.41 -13.22 -38.54
C VAL A 300 -29.02 -14.71 -38.52
N GLY A 301 -29.75 -15.62 -37.83
CA GLY A 301 -29.41 -17.07 -37.72
C GLY A 301 -29.29 -17.80 -39.07
N PRO A 302 -28.85 -19.09 -39.17
CA PRO A 302 -28.66 -20.14 -38.16
C PRO A 302 -27.17 -20.39 -37.81
N ALA A 303 -26.87 -21.53 -37.17
CA ALA A 303 -25.59 -21.94 -36.57
C ALA A 303 -24.33 -21.51 -37.35
N LEU A 304 -23.33 -21.01 -36.61
CA LEU A 304 -22.00 -20.68 -37.12
C LEU A 304 -21.46 -21.82 -37.99
N PRO A 305 -20.89 -21.53 -39.18
CA PRO A 305 -20.31 -22.57 -40.03
C PRO A 305 -19.26 -23.37 -39.24
N PRO A 306 -19.07 -24.67 -39.54
CA PRO A 306 -17.95 -25.42 -39.01
C PRO A 306 -16.65 -24.64 -39.24
N ASN A 307 -15.85 -24.43 -38.19
CA ASN A 307 -14.62 -23.63 -38.19
C ASN A 307 -14.79 -22.09 -38.22
N ALA A 308 -15.97 -21.55 -37.91
CA ALA A 308 -16.17 -20.09 -37.81
C ALA A 308 -15.16 -19.41 -36.87
N ASP A 309 -14.81 -20.06 -35.75
CA ASP A 309 -13.81 -19.56 -34.82
C ASP A 309 -12.42 -19.41 -35.47
N MET A 310 -12.02 -20.38 -36.30
CA MET A 310 -10.74 -20.35 -37.00
C MET A 310 -10.72 -19.29 -38.11
N ILE A 311 -11.82 -19.16 -38.86
CA ILE A 311 -12.00 -18.10 -39.87
C ILE A 311 -11.94 -16.72 -39.21
N LEU A 312 -12.61 -16.55 -38.07
CA LEU A 312 -12.57 -15.30 -37.32
C LEU A 312 -11.18 -15.00 -36.78
N GLN A 313 -10.50 -15.97 -36.17
CA GLN A 313 -9.12 -15.79 -35.69
C GLN A 313 -8.22 -15.33 -36.83
N GLY A 314 -8.30 -15.99 -38.00
CA GLY A 314 -7.58 -15.58 -39.19
C GLY A 314 -7.94 -14.15 -39.65
N ALA A 315 -9.22 -13.79 -39.64
CA ALA A 315 -9.67 -12.43 -40.01
C ALA A 315 -9.16 -11.36 -39.03
N ILE A 316 -9.22 -11.62 -37.72
CA ILE A 316 -8.70 -10.71 -36.69
C ILE A 316 -7.18 -10.56 -36.83
N GLN A 317 -6.44 -11.66 -37.01
CA GLN A 317 -4.98 -11.63 -37.24
C GLN A 317 -4.62 -10.82 -38.47
N GLN A 318 -5.25 -11.11 -39.61
CA GLN A 318 -5.03 -10.35 -40.85
C GLN A 318 -5.32 -8.86 -40.67
N HIS A 319 -6.35 -8.52 -39.91
CA HIS A 319 -6.67 -7.13 -39.66
C HIS A 319 -5.70 -6.44 -38.71
N ILE A 320 -5.19 -7.15 -37.69
CA ILE A 320 -4.11 -6.65 -36.83
C ILE A 320 -2.88 -6.35 -37.70
N LEU A 321 -2.52 -7.25 -38.61
CA LEU A 321 -1.42 -7.06 -39.56
C LEU A 321 -1.64 -5.83 -40.46
N GLN A 322 -2.83 -5.66 -41.02
CA GLN A 322 -3.18 -4.49 -41.82
C GLN A 322 -3.15 -3.19 -40.99
N THR A 323 -3.73 -3.22 -39.78
CA THR A 323 -3.71 -2.08 -38.86
C THR A 323 -2.29 -1.71 -38.50
N ARG A 324 -1.40 -2.69 -38.29
CA ARG A 324 0.02 -2.47 -38.06
C ARG A 324 0.75 -1.89 -39.25
N ALA A 325 0.47 -2.38 -40.46
CA ALA A 325 1.02 -1.82 -41.69
C ALA A 325 0.62 -0.34 -41.85
N ASN A 326 -0.67 -0.04 -41.65
CA ASN A 326 -1.23 1.29 -41.80
C ASN A 326 -0.80 2.27 -40.68
N ASN A 327 -0.46 1.75 -39.49
CA ASN A 327 -0.16 2.53 -38.29
C ASN A 327 1.25 2.30 -37.74
N ARG A 328 2.21 1.90 -38.58
CA ARG A 328 3.54 1.42 -38.17
C ARG A 328 4.24 2.33 -37.15
N ARG A 329 4.21 3.65 -37.36
CA ARG A 329 4.83 4.63 -36.43
C ARG A 329 4.12 4.71 -35.08
N ALA A 330 2.79 4.75 -35.07
CA ALA A 330 2.00 4.83 -33.84
C ALA A 330 2.13 3.54 -33.02
N ILE A 331 2.05 2.38 -33.67
CA ILE A 331 2.22 1.08 -33.01
C ILE A 331 3.65 0.91 -32.48
N SER A 332 4.68 1.19 -33.29
CA SER A 332 6.07 1.09 -32.82
C SER A 332 6.33 2.01 -31.62
N ARG A 333 5.78 3.22 -31.63
CA ARG A 333 5.85 4.13 -30.48
C ARG A 333 5.11 3.58 -29.26
N LEU A 334 3.92 3.00 -29.44
CA LEU A 334 3.13 2.43 -28.36
C LEU A 334 3.82 1.20 -27.76
N VAL A 335 4.31 0.27 -28.59
CA VAL A 335 5.09 -0.90 -28.16
C VAL A 335 6.36 -0.48 -27.44
N SER A 336 7.14 0.42 -28.05
CA SER A 336 8.35 0.96 -27.42
C SER A 336 8.03 1.61 -26.07
N MET A 337 6.91 2.35 -25.98
CA MET A 337 6.44 2.86 -24.71
C MET A 337 6.09 1.73 -23.74
N LEU A 338 5.34 0.72 -24.14
CA LEU A 338 4.96 -0.39 -23.25
C LEU A 338 6.19 -1.18 -22.75
N GLU A 339 7.23 -1.33 -23.57
CA GLU A 339 8.49 -2.02 -23.23
C GLU A 339 9.42 -1.19 -22.36
N SER A 340 9.77 0.03 -22.80
CA SER A 340 10.68 0.92 -22.08
C SER A 340 10.12 1.41 -20.74
N ASN A 341 8.79 1.41 -20.63
CA ASN A 341 8.08 1.97 -19.50
C ASN A 341 7.24 0.95 -18.77
N ILE A 342 7.58 -0.34 -18.69
CA ILE A 342 6.82 -1.20 -17.77
C ILE A 342 6.84 -0.64 -16.33
N ASP A 343 7.93 0.02 -15.96
CA ASP A 343 8.08 0.81 -14.73
C ASP A 343 7.52 2.24 -14.82
N LEU A 344 7.24 2.78 -16.02
CA LEU A 344 6.59 4.10 -16.22
C LEU A 344 5.09 4.02 -16.54
N ILE A 345 4.50 2.91 -16.98
CA ILE A 345 3.04 2.63 -16.95
C ILE A 345 2.56 2.72 -15.51
N ARG A 346 3.48 2.40 -14.59
CA ARG A 346 3.42 2.58 -13.15
C ARG A 346 3.60 4.05 -12.69
N GLU A 347 4.23 4.94 -13.47
CA GLU A 347 4.56 6.32 -13.08
C GLU A 347 3.96 7.45 -13.95
N THR A 348 3.33 7.16 -15.11
CA THR A 348 3.17 8.15 -16.19
C THR A 348 2.44 9.41 -15.74
N ARG A 349 3.25 10.45 -15.61
CA ARG A 349 2.86 11.86 -15.52
C ARG A 349 2.65 12.47 -16.90
N THR A 350 3.03 11.83 -18.01
CA THR A 350 3.32 12.57 -19.25
C THR A 350 2.87 11.97 -20.57
N SER A 351 2.50 10.69 -20.67
CA SER A 351 2.01 10.13 -21.93
C SER A 351 0.71 9.38 -21.71
N ASP A 352 -0.40 10.13 -21.76
CA ASP A 352 -1.72 9.55 -21.96
C ASP A 352 -1.69 8.73 -23.25
N ILE A 353 -1.63 7.40 -23.11
CA ILE A 353 -1.53 6.47 -24.23
C ILE A 353 -2.72 6.62 -25.18
N ARG A 354 -3.85 7.16 -24.68
CA ARG A 354 -5.04 7.51 -25.49
C ARG A 354 -4.71 8.48 -26.61
N ARG A 355 -3.73 9.37 -26.44
CA ARG A 355 -3.29 10.29 -27.49
C ARG A 355 -2.60 9.56 -28.65
N ILE A 356 -1.95 8.42 -28.37
CA ILE A 356 -1.32 7.61 -29.41
C ILE A 356 -2.39 6.74 -30.06
N THR A 357 -3.30 6.15 -29.28
CA THR A 357 -4.37 5.30 -29.83
C THR A 357 -5.33 6.10 -30.70
N SER A 358 -5.61 7.37 -30.35
CA SER A 358 -6.41 8.28 -31.19
C SER A 358 -5.77 8.61 -32.56
N THR A 359 -4.49 8.28 -32.78
CA THR A 359 -3.81 8.44 -34.08
C THR A 359 -3.82 7.16 -34.92
N ILE A 360 -4.32 6.05 -34.37
CA ILE A 360 -4.47 4.78 -35.09
C ILE A 360 -5.63 4.92 -36.06
N ILE A 361 -5.35 4.79 -37.35
CA ILE A 361 -6.33 4.72 -38.43
C ILE A 361 -7.25 3.53 -38.15
N ARG A 362 -8.54 3.82 -38.01
CA ARG A 362 -9.60 2.83 -37.78
C ARG A 362 -9.96 2.20 -39.11
N ASN A 363 -9.60 0.94 -39.26
CA ASN A 363 -10.05 0.12 -40.36
C ASN A 363 -11.18 -0.75 -39.78
N ASN A 364 -12.35 -0.74 -40.41
CA ASN A 364 -13.40 -1.70 -40.04
C ASN A 364 -13.06 -3.03 -40.72
N ILE A 365 -13.17 -4.13 -39.99
CA ILE A 365 -13.26 -5.45 -40.60
C ILE A 365 -14.69 -5.58 -41.11
N ASP A 366 -14.85 -5.56 -42.43
CA ASP A 366 -16.12 -5.96 -43.04
C ASP A 366 -16.28 -7.48 -42.94
N LEU A 367 -17.00 -7.93 -41.92
CA LEU A 367 -17.31 -9.34 -41.72
C LEU A 367 -18.69 -9.70 -42.28
N SER A 368 -19.37 -8.76 -42.94
CA SER A 368 -20.72 -8.97 -43.49
C SER A 368 -20.76 -10.11 -44.51
N LEU A 369 -19.67 -10.32 -45.26
CA LEU A 369 -19.51 -11.45 -46.20
C LEU A 369 -19.58 -12.82 -45.51
N ASN A 370 -19.38 -12.88 -44.19
CA ASN A 370 -19.48 -14.08 -43.36
C ASN A 370 -20.70 -14.06 -42.43
N GLY A 371 -21.66 -13.13 -42.64
CA GLY A 371 -22.86 -13.01 -41.82
C GLY A 371 -22.61 -12.49 -40.38
N MET A 372 -21.45 -11.89 -40.12
CA MET A 372 -21.06 -11.40 -38.80
C MET A 372 -21.04 -9.87 -38.74
N ALA A 373 -21.20 -9.32 -37.53
CA ALA A 373 -21.08 -7.88 -37.29
C ALA A 373 -19.64 -7.39 -37.55
N ASN A 374 -19.51 -6.21 -38.14
CA ASN A 374 -18.21 -5.60 -38.38
C ASN A 374 -17.47 -5.33 -37.07
N ILE A 375 -16.17 -5.61 -37.07
CA ILE A 375 -15.30 -5.36 -35.93
C ILE A 375 -14.44 -4.13 -36.25
N ASP A 376 -14.52 -3.10 -35.42
CA ASP A 376 -13.57 -1.99 -35.43
C ASP A 376 -12.46 -2.31 -34.41
N PHE A 377 -11.30 -2.75 -34.90
CA PHE A 377 -10.18 -3.09 -34.02
C PHE A 377 -9.56 -1.84 -33.37
N GLY A 378 -9.64 -0.68 -34.03
CA GLY A 378 -9.25 0.60 -33.44
C GLY A 378 -10.12 0.94 -32.22
N ASP A 379 -11.44 0.75 -32.32
CA ASP A 379 -12.37 0.90 -31.20
C ASP A 379 -12.09 -0.11 -30.08
N LEU A 380 -11.76 -1.37 -30.40
CA LEU A 380 -11.38 -2.36 -29.40
C LEU A 380 -10.10 -1.95 -28.64
N ILE A 381 -9.09 -1.44 -29.34
CA ILE A 381 -7.88 -0.91 -28.71
C ILE A 381 -8.23 0.28 -27.80
N ASP A 382 -9.03 1.24 -28.29
CA ASP A 382 -9.42 2.42 -27.53
C ASP A 382 -10.18 2.05 -26.24
N ARG A 383 -11.15 1.13 -26.33
CA ARG A 383 -11.88 0.62 -25.16
C ARG A 383 -10.96 -0.13 -24.21
N TYR A 384 -10.09 -1.00 -24.73
CA TYR A 384 -9.15 -1.74 -23.90
C TYR A 384 -8.24 -0.79 -23.16
N VAL A 385 -7.74 0.24 -23.85
CA VAL A 385 -6.91 1.28 -23.27
C VAL A 385 -7.67 2.05 -22.19
N ALA A 386 -8.92 2.41 -22.44
CA ALA A 386 -9.75 3.15 -21.49
C ALA A 386 -9.99 2.36 -20.20
N VAL A 387 -10.27 1.06 -20.28
CA VAL A 387 -10.49 0.21 -19.08
C VAL A 387 -9.19 -0.26 -18.43
N SER A 388 -8.09 -0.36 -19.19
CA SER A 388 -6.85 -0.96 -18.71
C SER A 388 -5.84 0.02 -18.15
N PHE A 389 -5.84 1.26 -18.63
CA PHE A 389 -4.86 2.26 -18.27
C PHE A 389 -5.53 3.51 -17.73
N PRO A 390 -5.03 4.10 -16.63
CA PRO A 390 -5.69 5.22 -16.00
C PRO A 390 -5.68 6.48 -16.88
N GLY A 391 -6.66 7.34 -16.67
CA GLY A 391 -6.67 8.70 -17.21
C GLY A 391 -5.52 9.56 -16.71
N LYS A 392 -5.43 10.77 -17.27
CA LYS A 392 -4.64 11.84 -16.64
C LYS A 392 -5.24 12.15 -15.26
N ARG A 393 -4.41 12.55 -14.30
CA ARG A 393 -4.88 12.92 -12.97
C ARG A 393 -5.95 14.03 -13.04
N GLY A 394 -7.05 13.85 -12.33
CA GLY A 394 -8.15 14.82 -12.27
C GLY A 394 -9.13 14.73 -13.44
N THR A 395 -9.04 13.70 -14.29
CA THR A 395 -10.03 13.47 -15.36
C THR A 395 -11.27 12.71 -14.90
N GLY A 396 -11.17 11.96 -13.78
CA GLY A 396 -12.23 11.04 -13.33
C GLY A 396 -12.31 9.76 -14.17
N GLU A 397 -11.34 9.52 -15.05
CA GLU A 397 -11.26 8.32 -15.89
C GLU A 397 -10.44 7.25 -15.15
N TYR A 398 -11.15 6.32 -14.52
CA TYR A 398 -10.56 5.22 -13.76
C TYR A 398 -10.63 3.91 -14.54
N THR A 399 -9.61 3.08 -14.36
CA THR A 399 -9.65 1.68 -14.81
C THR A 399 -10.64 0.89 -13.96
N ASP A 400 -11.12 -0.24 -14.49
CA ASP A 400 -11.91 -1.19 -13.70
C ASP A 400 -11.14 -1.73 -12.48
N TYR A 401 -9.81 -1.88 -12.59
CA TYR A 401 -8.92 -2.21 -11.47
C TYR A 401 -8.97 -1.15 -10.36
N GLN A 402 -8.78 0.12 -10.73
CA GLN A 402 -8.88 1.24 -9.80
C GLN A 402 -10.25 1.29 -9.15
N GLN A 403 -11.30 1.07 -9.94
CA GLN A 403 -12.67 1.01 -9.47
C GLN A 403 -12.84 -0.07 -8.41
N ARG A 404 -12.39 -1.30 -8.67
CA ARG A 404 -12.49 -2.41 -7.71
C ARG A 404 -11.67 -2.17 -6.45
N ILE A 405 -10.47 -1.60 -6.55
CA ILE A 405 -9.69 -1.16 -5.38
C ILE A 405 -10.50 -0.17 -4.55
N PHE A 406 -11.03 0.88 -5.20
CA PHE A 406 -11.76 1.91 -4.50
C PHE A 406 -13.01 1.35 -3.83
N ASP A 407 -13.72 0.45 -4.48
CA ASP A 407 -14.92 -0.18 -3.95
C ASP A 407 -14.59 -1.09 -2.75
N ARG A 408 -13.48 -1.83 -2.80
CA ARG A 408 -12.98 -2.63 -1.67
C ARG A 408 -12.57 -1.76 -0.48
N ILE A 409 -11.83 -0.67 -0.72
CA ILE A 409 -11.49 0.29 0.35
C ILE A 409 -12.76 0.93 0.90
N THR A 410 -13.71 1.32 0.04
CA THR A 410 -15.00 1.88 0.47
C THR A 410 -15.78 0.89 1.31
N ALA A 411 -15.75 -0.40 1.00
CA ALA A 411 -16.42 -1.45 1.77
C ALA A 411 -15.80 -1.68 3.17
N VAL A 412 -14.60 -1.17 3.44
CA VAL A 412 -13.85 -1.35 4.71
C VAL A 412 -13.73 -0.03 5.49
N CYS A 413 -13.54 1.08 4.80
CA CYS A 413 -13.27 2.41 5.37
C CYS A 413 -14.27 3.48 4.90
N GLY A 414 -15.34 3.09 4.21
CA GLY A 414 -16.36 4.02 3.76
C GLY A 414 -17.17 4.65 4.90
N PRO A 415 -17.86 5.77 4.62
CA PRO A 415 -18.76 6.36 5.59
C PRO A 415 -19.82 5.33 6.00
N ASN A 416 -20.00 5.13 7.31
CA ASN A 416 -20.92 4.16 7.93
C ASN A 416 -20.46 2.68 7.91
N VAL A 417 -19.21 2.40 7.51
CA VAL A 417 -18.64 1.05 7.63
C VAL A 417 -18.02 0.86 9.02
N GLY A 418 -18.05 -0.38 9.53
CA GLY A 418 -17.67 -0.78 10.90
C GLY A 418 -16.19 -0.63 11.29
N ASN A 419 -15.56 0.50 10.98
CA ASN A 419 -14.25 0.90 11.49
C ASN A 419 -13.21 -0.21 11.31
N ARG A 420 -12.99 -0.66 10.06
CA ARG A 420 -11.94 -1.64 9.74
C ARG A 420 -10.66 -0.96 9.27
N ALA A 421 -9.53 -1.66 9.43
CA ALA A 421 -8.23 -1.15 9.02
C ALA A 421 -7.97 -1.36 7.53
N ALA A 422 -7.22 -0.42 6.95
CA ALA A 422 -6.66 -0.56 5.62
C ALA A 422 -5.32 0.19 5.57
N PHE A 423 -4.41 -0.29 4.72
CA PHE A 423 -3.07 0.28 4.56
C PHE A 423 -2.73 0.46 3.09
N ALA A 424 -1.83 1.40 2.84
CA ALA A 424 -1.25 1.63 1.55
C ALA A 424 0.26 1.83 1.71
N SER A 425 1.09 1.05 1.00
CA SER A 425 2.54 1.20 1.03
C SER A 425 3.08 1.77 -0.28
N THR A 426 3.88 2.83 -0.19
CA THR A 426 4.50 3.46 -1.34
C THR A 426 5.73 2.70 -1.82
N ARG A 427 5.95 2.78 -3.13
CA ARG A 427 7.13 2.28 -3.81
C ARG A 427 8.41 2.94 -3.33
N ASN A 428 9.52 2.20 -3.43
CA ASN A 428 10.86 2.76 -3.26
C ASN A 428 11.40 3.47 -4.53
N ILE A 429 10.55 4.21 -5.23
CA ILE A 429 10.84 4.79 -6.56
C ILE A 429 11.23 6.27 -6.51
N PHE A 430 10.99 6.99 -5.42
CA PHE A 430 11.37 8.41 -5.37
C PHE A 430 12.84 8.63 -5.01
N LYS A 431 13.70 7.61 -5.09
CA LYS A 431 15.14 7.77 -4.85
C LYS A 431 15.69 8.73 -5.89
N ILE A 432 15.70 10.01 -5.54
CA ILE A 432 16.50 11.02 -6.20
C ILE A 432 17.92 10.59 -5.90
N ASN A 433 18.56 9.94 -6.88
CA ASN A 433 19.99 9.71 -6.88
C ASN A 433 20.68 11.07 -7.03
N ASN A 434 20.62 11.91 -5.98
CA ASN A 434 21.39 13.15 -5.89
C ASN A 434 22.83 12.81 -5.47
N TYR A 435 23.40 11.80 -6.15
CA TYR A 435 24.70 11.20 -5.84
C TYR A 435 25.85 12.22 -5.95
N TYR A 436 25.62 13.29 -6.71
CA TYR A 436 26.63 14.31 -6.97
C TYR A 436 26.82 15.34 -5.85
N ILE A 437 25.83 15.54 -4.96
CA ILE A 437 25.89 16.64 -3.97
C ILE A 437 25.95 16.12 -2.53
N ILE A 438 25.24 15.04 -2.22
CA ILE A 438 25.10 14.57 -0.85
C ILE A 438 25.40 13.07 -0.87
N ARG A 439 26.54 12.64 -0.32
CA ARG A 439 26.92 11.21 -0.19
C ARG A 439 26.01 10.43 0.79
N LYS A 440 24.75 10.84 0.96
CA LYS A 440 23.72 10.17 1.77
C LYS A 440 22.51 9.92 0.88
N ALA A 441 22.01 8.70 0.89
CA ALA A 441 20.69 8.41 0.36
C ALA A 441 19.67 9.14 1.25
N ILE A 442 19.13 10.24 0.75
CA ILE A 442 18.00 10.92 1.38
C ILE A 442 16.75 10.16 0.93
N GLU A 443 15.85 9.90 1.86
CA GLU A 443 14.56 9.30 1.53
C GLU A 443 13.85 10.15 0.47
N GLY A 444 13.43 9.50 -0.60
CA GLY A 444 12.77 10.14 -1.70
C GLY A 444 11.42 10.71 -1.28
N MET A 445 11.25 12.01 -1.35
CA MET A 445 10.00 12.70 -1.05
C MET A 445 9.40 13.24 -2.36
N HIS A 446 8.12 12.95 -2.63
CA HIS A 446 7.46 13.40 -3.85
C HIS A 446 6.01 13.85 -3.64
N LYS A 447 5.79 15.16 -3.74
CA LYS A 447 4.45 15.78 -3.65
C LYS A 447 3.71 15.31 -2.40
N GLY A 448 4.36 15.30 -1.24
CA GLY A 448 3.72 14.90 0.01
C GLY A 448 3.59 13.39 0.25
N LEU A 449 4.27 12.55 -0.54
CA LEU A 449 4.46 11.12 -0.26
C LEU A 449 5.95 10.77 -0.14
N ALA A 450 6.35 10.15 0.95
CA ALA A 450 7.66 9.55 1.14
C ALA A 450 7.75 8.16 0.46
N SER A 451 8.94 7.79 -0.01
CA SER A 451 9.27 6.58 -0.76
C SER A 451 9.50 5.38 0.14
N GLY A 452 8.89 4.23 -0.15
CA GLY A 452 9.06 3.03 0.68
C GLY A 452 8.42 3.16 2.06
N HIS A 453 7.34 3.93 2.15
CA HIS A 453 6.65 4.25 3.39
C HIS A 453 5.25 3.67 3.41
N ASP A 454 4.82 3.32 4.60
CA ASP A 454 3.51 2.74 4.86
C ASP A 454 2.56 3.78 5.46
N TYR A 455 1.34 3.82 4.94
CA TYR A 455 0.31 4.77 5.32
C TYR A 455 -0.94 4.04 5.79
N GLU A 456 -1.59 4.61 6.81
CA GLU A 456 -2.93 4.22 7.21
C GLU A 456 -3.95 4.78 6.22
N VAL A 457 -4.85 3.94 5.71
CA VAL A 457 -6.01 4.37 4.94
C VAL A 457 -7.17 4.59 5.90
N SER A 458 -7.52 5.86 6.07
CA SER A 458 -8.50 6.33 7.04
C SER A 458 -9.93 6.42 6.49
N GLY A 459 -10.06 6.47 5.16
CA GLY A 459 -11.35 6.59 4.52
C GLY A 459 -11.27 6.83 3.02
N VAL A 460 -12.41 7.16 2.43
CA VAL A 460 -12.56 7.52 1.02
C VAL A 460 -13.46 8.74 0.90
N ASP A 461 -13.29 9.49 -0.19
CA ASP A 461 -14.20 10.57 -0.57
C ASP A 461 -14.38 10.62 -2.09
N THR A 462 -15.44 11.29 -2.55
CA THR A 462 -15.68 11.55 -3.96
C THR A 462 -16.10 12.99 -4.21
N MET A 463 -15.73 13.53 -5.37
CA MET A 463 -16.01 14.91 -5.75
C MET A 463 -16.44 14.98 -7.21
N ASN A 464 -17.62 15.53 -7.48
CA ASN A 464 -18.07 15.77 -8.86
C ASN A 464 -17.48 17.08 -9.39
N ILE A 465 -16.96 17.03 -10.62
CA ILE A 465 -16.44 18.19 -11.36
C ILE A 465 -17.14 18.27 -12.73
N LYS A 466 -17.33 19.48 -13.25
CA LYS A 466 -17.76 19.68 -14.64
C LYS A 466 -16.54 19.85 -15.54
N ARG A 467 -16.46 19.07 -16.62
CA ARG A 467 -15.39 19.09 -17.62
C ARG A 467 -16.00 18.97 -19.01
N ASN A 468 -15.73 19.95 -19.87
CA ASN A 468 -16.26 19.97 -21.25
C ASN A 468 -17.79 19.76 -21.32
N GLY A 469 -18.54 20.30 -20.35
CA GLY A 469 -19.99 20.11 -20.25
C GLY A 469 -20.45 18.78 -19.63
N ALA A 470 -19.56 17.79 -19.47
CA ALA A 470 -19.86 16.52 -18.81
C ALA A 470 -19.49 16.55 -17.32
N GLU A 471 -20.23 15.82 -16.49
CA GLU A 471 -19.85 15.57 -15.10
C GLU A 471 -18.86 14.42 -15.01
N ALA A 472 -17.75 14.63 -14.32
CA ALA A 472 -16.79 13.60 -13.98
C ALA A 472 -16.69 13.49 -12.45
N ARG A 473 -16.66 12.26 -11.94
CA ARG A 473 -16.55 11.99 -10.50
C ARG A 473 -15.11 11.65 -10.17
N LEU A 474 -14.44 12.51 -9.41
CA LEU A 474 -13.14 12.23 -8.82
C LEU A 474 -13.30 11.38 -7.57
N LYS A 475 -12.31 10.52 -7.33
CA LYS A 475 -12.25 9.58 -6.21
C LYS A 475 -10.96 9.77 -5.45
N PHE A 476 -11.07 9.84 -4.13
CA PHE A 476 -9.96 10.09 -3.22
C PHE A 476 -9.91 9.02 -2.13
N VAL A 477 -8.71 8.57 -1.81
CA VAL A 477 -8.41 7.75 -0.64
C VAL A 477 -7.77 8.67 0.40
N LEU A 478 -8.29 8.67 1.61
CA LEU A 478 -7.77 9.48 2.71
C LEU A 478 -6.68 8.69 3.42
N ILE A 479 -5.43 9.15 3.34
CA ILE A 479 -4.30 8.48 3.97
C ILE A 479 -3.70 9.32 5.08
N ARG A 480 -3.15 8.68 6.11
CA ARG A 480 -2.44 9.34 7.20
C ARG A 480 -0.96 8.98 7.14
N ASN A 481 -0.11 10.01 7.17
CA ASN A 481 1.33 9.85 7.22
C ASN A 481 1.82 9.95 8.68
N PRO A 482 2.51 8.94 9.22
CA PRO A 482 3.06 9.00 10.58
C PRO A 482 4.18 10.07 10.75
N TRP A 483 4.71 10.63 9.66
CA TRP A 483 5.73 11.69 9.69
C TRP A 483 5.21 13.07 10.11
N ARG A 484 3.87 13.25 10.10
CA ARG A 484 3.14 14.52 10.26
C ARG A 484 3.55 15.64 9.31
N ASP A 485 4.81 16.02 9.20
CA ASP A 485 5.20 17.26 8.52
C ASP A 485 5.22 17.16 6.99
N TYR A 486 4.99 15.97 6.43
CA TYR A 486 5.03 15.72 4.99
C TYR A 486 3.70 15.22 4.44
N VAL A 487 2.95 16.11 3.80
CA VAL A 487 1.58 15.83 3.34
C VAL A 487 1.31 16.36 1.95
N ARG A 488 0.36 15.71 1.28
CA ARG A 488 -0.06 16.09 -0.07
C ARG A 488 -1.26 17.03 -0.01
N SER A 489 -1.15 18.13 -0.74
CA SER A 489 -2.29 18.95 -1.15
C SER A 489 -2.52 18.84 -2.65
N TYR A 490 -3.67 19.32 -3.11
CA TYR A 490 -3.98 19.41 -4.54
C TYR A 490 -4.34 20.86 -4.92
N LYS A 491 -3.97 21.23 -6.14
CA LYS A 491 -4.36 22.49 -6.78
C LYS A 491 -4.82 22.20 -8.21
N PHE A 492 -5.98 22.73 -8.58
CA PHE A 492 -6.40 22.76 -9.97
C PHE A 492 -5.56 23.77 -10.75
N ASN A 493 -4.89 23.31 -11.80
CA ASN A 493 -4.22 24.17 -12.77
C ASN A 493 -5.11 24.27 -14.00
N MET A 494 -5.48 25.50 -14.36
CA MET A 494 -6.06 25.79 -15.66
C MET A 494 -4.90 25.93 -16.64
N ASN A 495 -4.68 24.90 -17.45
CA ASN A 495 -3.77 25.03 -18.58
C ASN A 495 -4.60 25.43 -19.79
N GLU A 496 -4.15 26.45 -20.50
CA GLU A 496 -4.59 26.82 -21.84
C GLU A 496 -3.47 26.43 -22.83
N PRO A 497 -3.35 25.16 -23.23
CA PRO A 497 -2.33 24.78 -24.19
C PRO A 497 -2.84 25.19 -25.58
N GLY A 498 -2.39 26.35 -26.06
CA GLY A 498 -2.51 26.75 -27.46
C GLY A 498 -3.92 27.00 -27.98
N ASN A 499 -4.77 27.75 -27.25
CA ASN A 499 -6.13 28.15 -27.66
C ASN A 499 -7.15 27.01 -27.92
N ILE A 500 -6.85 25.77 -27.54
CA ILE A 500 -7.80 24.66 -27.65
C ILE A 500 -8.22 24.23 -26.24
N ASN A 501 -9.49 24.47 -25.91
CA ASN A 501 -10.24 24.12 -24.69
C ASN A 501 -9.42 24.06 -23.38
N PRO A 502 -9.63 24.99 -22.41
CA PRO A 502 -8.89 24.99 -21.15
C PRO A 502 -9.04 23.64 -20.45
N THR A 503 -7.92 22.92 -20.32
CA THR A 503 -7.90 21.63 -19.63
C THR A 503 -7.57 21.87 -18.18
N ARG A 504 -8.59 21.75 -17.31
CA ARG A 504 -8.37 21.68 -15.86
C ARG A 504 -7.62 20.41 -15.55
N SER A 505 -6.41 20.54 -14.99
CA SER A 505 -5.63 19.40 -14.51
C SER A 505 -5.41 19.51 -13.02
N LEU A 506 -5.54 18.41 -12.29
CA LEU A 506 -5.26 18.37 -10.86
C LEU A 506 -3.75 18.15 -10.68
N SER A 507 -3.08 19.00 -9.91
CA SER A 507 -1.67 18.83 -9.57
C SER A 507 -1.54 18.64 -8.06
N GLY A 508 -0.75 17.63 -7.67
CA GLY A 508 -0.37 17.46 -6.27
C GLY A 508 0.74 18.44 -5.95
N VAL A 509 0.63 19.11 -4.81
CA VAL A 509 1.60 20.08 -4.31
C VAL A 509 1.99 19.65 -2.90
N GLU A 510 3.28 19.70 -2.63
CA GLU A 510 3.81 19.46 -1.29
C GLU A 510 3.43 20.61 -0.36
N VAL A 511 3.11 20.28 0.89
CA VAL A 511 2.96 21.27 1.96
C VAL A 511 3.97 20.94 3.04
N ALA A 512 4.79 21.92 3.39
CA ALA A 512 5.96 21.74 4.24
C ALA A 512 5.62 21.55 5.74
N LYS A 513 4.41 21.92 6.17
CA LYS A 513 3.91 21.72 7.53
C LYS A 513 2.45 21.29 7.51
N VAL A 514 2.07 20.30 8.32
CA VAL A 514 0.66 19.90 8.43
C VAL A 514 -0.22 21.01 8.97
N ASP A 515 0.31 21.86 9.86
CA ASP A 515 -0.43 23.01 10.38
C ASP A 515 -0.77 24.05 9.29
N ASP A 516 -0.10 23.99 8.14
CA ASP A 516 -0.40 24.83 6.98
C ASP A 516 -1.52 24.23 6.09
N LEU A 517 -1.93 22.98 6.33
CA LEU A 517 -3.11 22.41 5.68
C LEU A 517 -4.37 23.02 6.27
N SER A 518 -5.33 23.36 5.40
CA SER A 518 -6.69 23.68 5.87
C SER A 518 -7.30 22.48 6.57
N GLU A 519 -8.09 22.74 7.60
CA GLU A 519 -8.84 21.76 8.41
C GLU A 519 -9.65 20.73 7.57
N ASP A 520 -10.07 21.10 6.35
CA ASP A 520 -10.60 20.15 5.36
C ASP A 520 -10.00 20.44 3.95
N PRO A 521 -8.94 19.70 3.54
CA PRO A 521 -8.33 19.85 2.23
C PRO A 521 -9.29 19.57 1.06
N LEU A 522 -10.31 18.73 1.28
CA LEU A 522 -11.32 18.40 0.26
C LEU A 522 -12.33 19.52 0.12
N THR A 523 -12.73 20.17 1.20
CA THR A 523 -13.58 21.37 1.12
C THR A 523 -12.87 22.49 0.34
N LYS A 524 -11.58 22.72 0.55
CA LYS A 524 -10.81 23.69 -0.27
C LYS A 524 -10.83 23.32 -1.76
N LEU A 525 -10.68 22.04 -2.11
CA LEU A 525 -10.79 21.57 -3.49
C LEU A 525 -12.20 21.76 -4.06
N ARG A 526 -13.24 21.41 -3.29
CA ARG A 526 -14.66 21.60 -3.68
C ARG A 526 -14.97 23.06 -3.95
N ASN A 527 -14.45 23.97 -3.13
CA ASN A 527 -14.62 25.41 -3.28
C ASN A 527 -13.86 25.96 -4.50
N GLN A 528 -12.66 25.44 -4.80
CA GLN A 528 -11.95 25.78 -6.04
C GLN A 528 -12.69 25.32 -7.32
N ALA A 529 -13.59 24.34 -7.20
CA ALA A 529 -14.38 23.85 -8.33
C ALA A 529 -15.68 24.64 -8.58
N LYS A 530 -16.12 25.51 -7.64
CA LYS A 530 -17.33 26.34 -7.75
C LYS A 530 -16.99 27.83 -7.90
N GLY A 531 -17.81 28.54 -8.68
CA GLY A 531 -17.62 29.95 -9.07
C GLY A 531 -17.41 30.88 -7.87
N LEU A 532 -16.38 31.72 -7.98
CA LEU A 532 -15.61 32.31 -6.90
C LEU A 532 -16.04 33.76 -6.60
N ALA A 533 -16.70 34.03 -5.46
CA ALA A 533 -16.71 35.35 -4.79
C ALA A 533 -17.35 35.32 -3.40
N ASP A 534 -18.54 34.72 -3.26
CA ASP A 534 -19.31 34.76 -1.99
C ASP A 534 -18.91 33.66 -0.97
N ASP A 535 -18.23 32.62 -1.44
CA ASP A 535 -17.80 31.48 -0.61
C ASP A 535 -16.61 31.79 0.30
N VAL A 536 -15.84 32.86 0.01
CA VAL A 536 -14.68 33.29 0.81
C VAL A 536 -15.13 33.82 2.19
N ARG A 537 -16.29 34.49 2.27
CA ARG A 537 -16.82 35.04 3.53
C ARG A 537 -17.53 34.00 4.40
N LYS A 538 -18.14 32.97 3.81
CA LYS A 538 -18.69 31.82 4.56
C LYS A 538 -17.59 30.90 5.10
N MET A 539 -16.52 30.68 4.33
CA MET A 539 -15.35 29.90 4.76
C MET A 539 -14.73 30.43 6.06
N GLN A 540 -14.53 31.74 6.20
CA GLN A 540 -13.89 32.31 7.39
C GLN A 540 -14.73 32.20 8.69
N ALA A 541 -16.06 32.10 8.59
CA ALA A 541 -16.94 32.03 9.76
C ALA A 541 -17.14 30.60 10.30
N GLU A 542 -17.01 29.56 9.46
CA GLU A 542 -17.13 28.15 9.86
C GLU A 542 -15.78 27.49 10.20
N LEU A 543 -14.66 28.03 9.69
CA LEU A 543 -13.27 27.59 9.94
C LEU A 543 -12.80 27.69 11.41
N SER A 544 -13.62 28.23 12.32
CA SER A 544 -13.19 28.53 13.69
C SER A 544 -13.65 27.51 14.73
N ARG A 545 -14.21 26.34 14.36
CA ARG A 545 -14.84 25.49 15.41
C ARG A 545 -14.82 23.96 15.28
N SER A 546 -14.20 23.27 14.30
CA SER A 546 -14.38 21.79 14.24
C SER A 546 -13.34 20.85 13.57
N ALA A 547 -12.07 21.18 13.28
CA ALA A 547 -11.16 20.17 12.71
C ALA A 547 -9.72 20.13 13.25
N ARG A 548 -9.58 20.22 14.56
CA ARG A 548 -8.40 19.68 15.27
C ARG A 548 -8.67 18.22 15.64
N THR A 549 -8.10 17.23 14.93
CA THR A 549 -7.66 15.91 15.51
C THR A 549 -7.20 14.80 14.53
N SER A 550 -7.23 14.95 13.20
CA SER A 550 -6.84 13.82 12.33
C SER A 550 -6.25 14.25 10.99
N ALA A 551 -4.92 14.35 10.90
CA ALA A 551 -4.17 14.76 9.70
C ALA A 551 -4.13 13.67 8.60
N ALA A 552 -5.29 13.09 8.27
CA ALA A 552 -5.45 12.35 7.03
C ALA A 552 -5.55 13.35 5.88
N PHE A 553 -4.89 13.08 4.77
CA PHE A 553 -4.94 13.91 3.57
C PHE A 553 -5.43 13.10 2.37
N PRO A 554 -6.16 13.73 1.44
CA PRO A 554 -6.66 13.03 0.28
C PRO A 554 -5.51 12.70 -0.68
N VAL A 555 -5.55 11.50 -1.23
CA VAL A 555 -4.78 11.09 -2.40
C VAL A 555 -5.76 10.58 -3.45
N GLU A 556 -5.75 11.23 -4.60
CA GLU A 556 -6.61 10.89 -5.72
C GLU A 556 -6.30 9.46 -6.21
N LEU A 557 -7.33 8.70 -6.57
CA LEU A 557 -7.23 7.26 -6.84
C LEU A 557 -6.24 6.93 -7.96
N SER A 558 -6.09 7.80 -8.98
CA SER A 558 -5.08 7.60 -10.02
C SER A 558 -3.66 7.71 -9.49
N ASP A 559 -3.43 8.45 -8.41
CA ASP A 559 -2.15 8.51 -7.71
C ASP A 559 -1.91 7.32 -6.79
N ILE A 560 -2.97 6.79 -6.15
CA ILE A 560 -2.85 5.57 -5.33
C ILE A 560 -2.25 4.44 -6.17
N THR A 561 -2.83 4.16 -7.32
CA THR A 561 -2.29 3.11 -8.21
C THR A 561 -1.01 3.51 -8.96
N LYS A 562 -0.44 4.69 -8.73
CA LYS A 562 0.87 5.07 -9.30
C LYS A 562 1.97 4.93 -8.27
N PHE A 563 1.71 5.40 -7.06
CA PHE A 563 2.72 5.50 -6.03
C PHE A 563 2.72 4.32 -5.07
N PHE A 564 1.63 3.55 -4.99
CA PHE A 564 1.46 2.48 -4.03
C PHE A 564 1.54 1.10 -4.71
N ASP A 565 2.22 0.18 -4.02
CA ASP A 565 2.41 -1.21 -4.45
C ASP A 565 1.45 -2.16 -3.73
N LEU A 566 1.31 -1.95 -2.43
CA LEU A 566 0.52 -2.81 -1.56
C LEU A 566 -0.64 -2.00 -1.03
N LEU A 567 -1.83 -2.59 -1.18
CA LEU A 567 -3.05 -2.16 -0.55
C LEU A 567 -3.61 -3.36 0.19
N ASP A 568 -3.79 -3.22 1.49
CA ASP A 568 -4.27 -4.27 2.37
C ASP A 568 -5.51 -3.79 3.12
N VAL A 569 -6.50 -4.66 3.30
CA VAL A 569 -7.72 -4.39 4.09
C VAL A 569 -7.95 -5.48 5.13
N GLU A 570 -8.56 -5.16 6.26
CA GLU A 570 -8.91 -6.16 7.28
C GLU A 570 -9.94 -7.15 6.71
N ALA A 571 -9.60 -8.44 6.75
CA ALA A 571 -10.37 -9.53 6.15
C ALA A 571 -11.80 -9.65 6.70
#